data_AF-A0A137Q0N2-F1
#
_entry.id   AF-A0A137Q0N2-F1
#
_cell.length_a   1.000
_cell.length_b   1.000
_cell.length_c   1.000
_cell.angle_alpha   90.00
_cell.angle_beta   90.00
_cell.angle_gamma   90.00
#
_symmetry.space_group_name_H-M   'P 1'
#
loop_
_entity.id
_entity.type
_entity.pdbx_description
1 polymer ?
#
loop_
_entity_poly.entity_id
_entity_poly.type
_entity_poly.pdbx_seq_one_letter_code
_entity_poly.pdbx_strand_id
1 'polypeptide(L)'
;MTALATAIADFQLHHHIFVELSIRDNFDIPKLHFLLHFLYFIRRFSTLNNFNTEYTEQLHIDMVKDAYTASNSKDKFPQMTAWLDQRERILLHDKYLKCTCQMEENNVLPCPHSVPSLILCCQLCMSVRASRKSVLLTSVIADYRAINFALALQSCVIQLQWPMLTASQILPLLKTIPIPFHWLPVYHWIKFVSQDLHSLDAGHASIVDSIHIDPLSKDKYGKDVPAQFDTVLIKCHPAAGVTSVKGTPVIVAP
;
A
#
# COMPACT_ATOMS: atom_id res chain seq x y z
N MET A 1 -11.82 -18.23 -0.74
CA MET A 1 -10.88 -18.96 0.15
C MET A 1 -11.19 -20.45 0.26
N THR A 2 -12.45 -20.87 0.28
CA THR A 2 -12.85 -22.30 0.31
C THR A 2 -12.43 -23.07 -0.95
N ALA A 3 -12.51 -22.45 -2.13
CA ALA A 3 -12.06 -23.05 -3.39
C ALA A 3 -10.56 -23.38 -3.43
N LEU A 4 -9.71 -22.53 -2.82
CA LEU A 4 -8.27 -22.80 -2.75
C LEU A 4 -7.96 -23.92 -1.75
N ALA A 5 -8.65 -23.93 -0.60
CA ALA A 5 -8.48 -24.98 0.40
C ALA A 5 -8.86 -26.36 -0.14
N THR A 6 -9.99 -26.44 -0.86
CA THR A 6 -10.49 -27.67 -1.49
C THR A 6 -9.55 -28.15 -2.58
N ALA A 7 -9.11 -27.27 -3.49
CA ALA A 7 -8.15 -27.62 -4.53
C ALA A 7 -6.81 -28.15 -3.98
N ILE A 8 -6.30 -27.58 -2.88
CA ILE A 8 -5.08 -28.08 -2.22
C ILE A 8 -5.32 -29.45 -1.59
N ALA A 9 -6.45 -29.65 -0.90
CA ALA A 9 -6.80 -30.93 -0.30
C ALA A 9 -6.98 -32.02 -1.37
N ASP A 10 -7.66 -31.70 -2.48
CA ASP A 10 -7.82 -32.59 -3.62
C ASP A 10 -6.47 -32.95 -4.23
N PHE A 11 -5.57 -31.97 -4.41
CA PHE A 11 -4.23 -32.24 -4.90
C PHE A 11 -3.44 -33.18 -3.95
N GLN A 12 -3.51 -32.94 -2.64
CA GLN A 12 -2.86 -33.80 -1.65
C GLN A 12 -3.39 -35.24 -1.68
N LEU A 13 -4.68 -35.43 -1.96
CA LEU A 13 -5.27 -36.75 -2.07
C LEU A 13 -4.76 -37.52 -3.30
N HIS A 14 -4.61 -36.83 -4.45
CA HIS A 14 -4.30 -37.50 -5.72
C HIS A 14 -2.80 -37.55 -6.06
N HIS A 15 -1.94 -36.74 -5.44
CA HIS A 15 -0.52 -36.66 -5.84
C HIS A 15 0.27 -37.98 -5.66
N HIS A 16 -0.20 -38.90 -4.82
CA HIS A 16 0.45 -40.19 -4.62
C HIS A 16 0.50 -41.05 -5.91
N ILE A 17 -0.40 -40.79 -6.87
CA ILE A 17 -0.43 -41.50 -8.17
C ILE A 17 0.90 -41.36 -8.94
N PHE A 18 1.63 -40.26 -8.75
CA PHE A 18 2.93 -40.07 -9.40
C PHE A 18 4.01 -41.01 -8.85
N VAL A 19 3.87 -41.43 -7.60
CA VAL A 19 4.74 -42.42 -6.95
C VAL A 19 4.31 -43.83 -7.37
N GLU A 20 3.01 -44.11 -7.40
CA GLU A 20 2.45 -45.40 -7.83
C GLU A 20 2.80 -45.73 -9.29
N LEU A 21 2.72 -44.74 -10.18
CA LEU A 21 3.12 -44.88 -11.59
C LEU A 21 4.64 -44.90 -11.80
N SER A 22 5.44 -44.89 -10.73
CA SER A 22 6.92 -44.85 -10.79
C SER A 22 7.48 -43.69 -11.62
N ILE A 23 6.76 -42.57 -11.70
CA ILE A 23 7.23 -41.35 -12.39
C ILE A 23 8.27 -40.63 -11.51
N ARG A 24 8.14 -40.73 -10.19
CA ARG A 24 9.10 -40.23 -9.19
C ARG A 24 9.16 -41.11 -7.95
N ASP A 25 10.32 -41.14 -7.30
CA ASP A 25 10.54 -41.88 -6.05
C ASP A 25 9.80 -41.26 -4.85
N ASN A 26 9.72 -39.92 -4.81
CA ASN A 26 8.97 -39.18 -3.80
C ASN A 26 8.39 -37.87 -4.37
N PHE A 27 7.52 -37.26 -3.59
CA PHE A 27 6.83 -36.02 -3.95
C PHE A 27 7.13 -34.86 -2.98
N ASP A 28 8.33 -34.87 -2.40
CA ASP A 28 8.80 -33.86 -1.44
C ASP A 28 9.39 -32.64 -2.16
N ILE A 29 8.58 -31.98 -2.98
CA ILE A 29 9.01 -30.80 -3.74
C ILE A 29 8.81 -29.56 -2.84
N PRO A 30 9.90 -28.85 -2.42
CA PRO A 30 9.77 -27.71 -1.50
C PRO A 30 8.82 -26.63 -2.00
N LYS A 31 8.79 -26.38 -3.32
CA LYS A 31 7.87 -25.42 -3.95
C LYS A 31 6.39 -25.84 -3.81
N LEU A 32 6.09 -27.13 -3.83
CA LEU A 32 4.71 -27.61 -3.66
C LEU A 32 4.33 -27.67 -2.18
N HIS A 33 5.27 -27.98 -1.29
CA HIS A 33 5.06 -27.85 0.15
C HIS A 33 4.73 -26.40 0.55
N PHE A 34 5.39 -25.42 -0.08
CA PHE A 34 5.12 -24.00 0.14
C PHE A 34 3.67 -23.61 -0.19
N LEU A 35 2.99 -24.31 -1.11
CA LEU A 35 1.58 -24.04 -1.42
C LEU A 35 0.66 -24.18 -0.20
N LEU A 36 0.99 -25.08 0.72
CA LEU A 36 0.25 -25.29 1.98
C LEU A 36 0.28 -24.04 2.87
N HIS A 37 1.36 -23.27 2.79
CA HIS A 37 1.53 -22.05 3.57
C HIS A 37 0.83 -20.85 2.95
N PHE A 38 0.49 -20.84 1.65
CA PHE A 38 -0.22 -19.71 1.04
C PHE A 38 -1.54 -19.41 1.72
N LEU A 39 -2.28 -20.44 2.14
CA LEU A 39 -3.56 -20.23 2.81
C LEU A 39 -3.39 -19.55 4.18
N TYR A 40 -2.31 -19.88 4.88
CA TYR A 40 -1.90 -19.21 6.11
C TYR A 40 -1.45 -17.76 5.84
N PHE A 41 -0.62 -17.53 4.82
CA PHE A 41 -0.13 -16.20 4.48
C PHE A 41 -1.23 -15.26 3.99
N ILE A 42 -2.11 -15.73 3.11
CA ILE A 42 -3.25 -14.95 2.63
C ILE A 42 -4.18 -14.55 3.80
N ARG A 43 -4.44 -15.46 4.74
CA ARG A 43 -5.27 -15.14 5.92
C ARG A 43 -4.61 -14.10 6.83
N ARG A 44 -3.29 -14.15 6.98
CA ARG A 44 -2.56 -13.29 7.92
C ARG A 44 -2.11 -11.96 7.34
N PHE A 45 -1.83 -11.92 6.05
CA PHE A 45 -1.19 -10.79 5.37
C PHE A 45 -1.95 -10.30 4.13
N SER A 46 -3.18 -10.79 3.93
CA SER A 46 -4.13 -10.47 2.84
C SER A 46 -3.64 -10.77 1.43
N THR A 47 -2.58 -10.10 0.96
CA THR A 47 -2.05 -10.20 -0.40
C THR A 47 -0.67 -10.85 -0.42
N LEU A 48 -0.41 -11.66 -1.45
CA LEU A 48 0.88 -12.34 -1.63
C LEU A 48 1.93 -11.49 -2.37
N ASN A 49 1.57 -10.25 -2.76
CA ASN A 49 2.36 -9.44 -3.68
C ASN A 49 3.74 -9.05 -3.13
N ASN A 50 3.89 -8.99 -1.81
CA ASN A 50 5.14 -8.58 -1.15
C ASN A 50 5.97 -9.77 -0.62
N PHE A 51 5.62 -11.00 -0.98
CA PHE A 51 6.29 -12.22 -0.49
C PHE A 51 7.12 -12.93 -1.57
N ASN A 52 7.21 -12.37 -2.77
CA ASN A 52 8.08 -12.90 -3.82
C ASN A 52 9.50 -12.30 -3.70
N THR A 53 10.47 -12.99 -4.30
CA THR A 53 11.86 -12.54 -4.37
C THR A 53 12.11 -11.63 -5.57
N GLU A 54 11.09 -11.40 -6.41
CA GLU A 54 11.20 -10.62 -7.64
C GLU A 54 11.76 -9.22 -7.40
N TYR A 55 11.32 -8.54 -6.33
CA TYR A 55 11.83 -7.22 -5.99
C TYR A 55 13.33 -7.23 -5.66
N THR A 56 13.76 -8.17 -4.82
CA THR A 56 15.19 -8.32 -4.45
C THR A 56 16.03 -8.80 -5.63
N GLU A 57 15.49 -9.66 -6.48
CA GLU A 57 16.15 -10.12 -7.71
C GLU A 57 16.33 -8.97 -8.70
N GLN A 58 15.30 -8.13 -8.89
CA GLN A 58 15.37 -6.96 -9.75
C GLN A 58 16.42 -5.96 -9.25
N LEU A 59 16.44 -5.68 -7.94
CA LEU A 59 17.47 -4.85 -7.33
C LEU A 59 18.88 -5.40 -7.56
N HIS A 60 19.07 -6.71 -7.37
CA HIS A 60 20.36 -7.35 -7.61
C HIS A 60 20.79 -7.24 -9.09
N ILE A 61 19.85 -7.40 -10.03
CA ILE A 61 20.11 -7.22 -11.46
C ILE A 61 20.62 -5.82 -11.75
N ASP A 62 19.96 -4.79 -11.22
CA ASP A 62 20.32 -3.39 -11.48
C ASP A 62 21.66 -3.03 -10.83
N MET A 63 21.89 -3.45 -9.57
CA MET A 63 23.18 -3.28 -8.88
C MET A 63 24.35 -3.90 -9.65
N VAL A 64 24.15 -5.12 -10.16
CA VAL A 64 25.17 -5.86 -10.93
C VAL A 64 25.41 -5.17 -12.27
N LYS A 65 24.37 -4.73 -12.98
CA LYS A 65 24.49 -4.07 -14.28
C LYS A 65 25.19 -2.72 -14.18
N ASP A 66 24.86 -1.91 -13.20
CA ASP A 66 25.48 -0.60 -13.02
C ASP A 66 26.96 -0.75 -12.64
N ALA A 67 27.25 -1.64 -11.68
CA ALA A 67 28.62 -1.92 -11.25
C ALA A 67 29.48 -2.49 -12.40
N TYR A 68 28.89 -3.36 -13.23
CA TYR A 68 29.55 -3.92 -14.39
C TYR A 68 29.86 -2.85 -15.44
N THR A 69 28.89 -1.99 -15.77
CA THR A 69 29.05 -0.89 -16.73
C THR A 69 30.12 0.10 -16.28
N ALA A 70 30.23 0.34 -14.98
CA ALA A 70 31.25 1.20 -14.40
C ALA A 70 32.66 0.56 -14.33
N SER A 71 32.77 -0.74 -14.54
CA SER A 71 34.05 -1.47 -14.51
C SER A 71 34.77 -1.43 -15.86
N ASN A 72 36.09 -1.59 -15.85
CA ASN A 72 36.88 -1.67 -17.08
C ASN A 72 36.84 -3.06 -17.75
N SER A 73 35.90 -3.92 -17.35
CA SER A 73 35.72 -5.30 -17.81
C SER A 73 36.92 -6.25 -17.59
N LYS A 74 37.94 -5.85 -16.84
CA LYS A 74 39.07 -6.70 -16.43
C LYS A 74 38.96 -6.96 -14.94
N ASP A 75 39.05 -8.23 -14.52
CA ASP A 75 38.92 -8.61 -13.10
C ASP A 75 37.70 -7.95 -12.41
N LYS A 76 36.52 -8.30 -12.94
CA LYS A 76 35.27 -7.57 -12.70
C LYS A 76 34.77 -7.67 -11.26
N PHE A 77 34.90 -8.83 -10.62
CA PHE A 77 34.30 -9.05 -9.30
C PHE A 77 34.85 -8.09 -8.22
N PRO A 78 36.18 -7.95 -8.03
CA PRO A 78 36.71 -6.98 -7.08
C PRO A 78 36.31 -5.54 -7.40
N GLN A 79 36.26 -5.17 -8.68
CA GLN A 79 35.88 -3.83 -9.11
C GLN A 79 34.41 -3.53 -8.84
N MET A 80 33.52 -4.49 -9.11
CA MET A 80 32.09 -4.35 -8.85
C MET A 80 31.80 -4.23 -7.35
N THR A 81 32.46 -5.03 -6.51
CA THR A 81 32.34 -4.92 -5.05
C THR A 81 32.85 -3.57 -4.55
N ALA A 82 34.04 -3.14 -4.98
CA ALA A 82 34.59 -1.84 -4.58
C ALA A 82 33.71 -0.66 -5.03
N TRP A 83 33.11 -0.78 -6.22
CA TRP A 83 32.17 0.22 -6.74
C TRP A 83 30.89 0.29 -5.91
N LEU A 84 30.32 -0.86 -5.52
CA LEU A 84 29.15 -0.92 -4.65
C LEU A 84 29.44 -0.32 -3.27
N ASP A 85 30.57 -0.67 -2.65
CA ASP A 85 31.01 -0.09 -1.38
C ASP A 85 31.15 1.43 -1.47
N GLN A 86 31.76 1.93 -2.55
CA GLN A 86 31.93 3.36 -2.75
C GLN A 86 30.59 4.08 -2.92
N ARG A 87 29.67 3.48 -3.69
CA ARG A 87 28.31 4.01 -3.89
C ARG A 87 27.53 4.05 -2.59
N GLU A 88 27.59 3.00 -1.77
CA GLU A 88 26.96 2.99 -0.44
C GLU A 88 27.55 4.09 0.46
N ARG A 89 28.88 4.25 0.50
CA ARG A 89 29.54 5.30 1.28
C ARG A 89 29.13 6.71 0.84
N ILE A 90 29.02 6.94 -0.47
CA ILE A 90 28.56 8.24 -1.02
C ILE A 90 27.12 8.50 -0.61
N LEU A 91 26.23 7.51 -0.72
CA LEU A 91 24.83 7.64 -0.31
C LEU A 91 24.68 7.92 1.19
N LEU A 92 25.46 7.22 2.03
CA LEU A 92 25.51 7.47 3.47
C LEU A 92 26.03 8.87 3.80
N HIS A 93 27.02 9.36 3.06
CA HIS A 93 27.56 10.70 3.26
C HIS A 93 26.58 11.79 2.81
N ASP A 94 25.91 11.62 1.67
CA ASP A 94 24.87 12.54 1.20
C ASP A 94 23.70 12.62 2.22
N LYS A 95 23.30 11.47 2.79
CA LYS A 95 22.35 11.42 3.90
C LYS A 95 22.84 12.22 5.11
N TYR A 96 24.11 12.08 5.48
CA TYR A 96 24.69 12.82 6.59
C TYR A 96 24.62 14.33 6.33
N LEU A 97 25.00 14.79 5.13
CA LEU A 97 24.96 16.21 4.75
C LEU A 97 23.55 16.79 4.80
N LYS A 98 22.55 16.09 4.23
CA LYS A 98 21.14 16.52 4.27
C LYS A 98 20.62 16.63 5.70
N CYS A 99 20.96 15.67 6.55
CA CYS A 99 20.61 15.71 7.97
C CYS A 99 21.22 16.95 8.64
N THR A 100 22.52 17.21 8.43
CA THR A 100 23.19 18.37 9.02
C THR A 100 22.62 19.70 8.54
N CYS A 101 22.29 19.86 7.26
CA CYS A 101 21.66 21.09 6.75
C CYS A 101 20.26 21.33 7.36
N GLN A 102 19.46 20.28 7.53
CA GLN A 102 18.14 20.38 8.17
C GLN A 102 18.24 20.73 9.67
N MET A 103 19.35 20.37 10.33
CA MET A 103 19.60 20.71 11.73
C MET A 103 19.93 22.19 11.92
N GLU A 104 20.67 22.80 11.00
CA GLU A 104 21.00 24.24 11.03
C GLU A 104 19.76 25.13 10.91
N GLU A 105 18.73 24.67 10.17
CA GLU A 105 17.46 25.40 10.01
C GLU A 105 16.48 25.20 11.19
N ASN A 106 16.53 24.08 11.92
CA ASN A 106 15.49 23.69 12.88
C ASN A 106 15.93 23.61 14.35
N ASN A 107 17.21 23.80 14.68
CA ASN A 107 17.70 23.79 16.09
C ASN A 107 17.35 22.49 16.86
N VAL A 108 17.25 21.34 16.17
CA VAL A 108 16.94 20.04 16.79
C VAL A 108 18.21 19.19 16.90
N LEU A 109 18.39 18.55 18.07
CA LEU A 109 19.51 17.65 18.39
C LEU A 109 19.55 16.40 17.46
N PRO A 110 20.72 15.75 17.29
CA PRO A 110 20.86 14.64 16.36
C PRO A 110 19.98 13.48 16.80
N CYS A 111 19.11 13.01 15.91
CA CYS A 111 18.37 11.78 16.17
C CYS A 111 19.37 10.62 16.20
N PRO A 112 19.53 9.91 17.33
CA PRO A 112 20.43 8.78 17.42
C PRO A 112 19.89 7.70 16.49
N HIS A 113 20.65 7.40 15.42
CA HIS A 113 20.42 6.30 14.47
C HIS A 113 19.04 5.66 14.58
N SER A 114 18.00 6.40 14.17
CA SER A 114 16.74 5.72 13.92
C SER A 114 17.05 4.80 12.74
N VAL A 115 16.99 3.50 13.01
CA VAL A 115 16.88 2.46 11.97
C VAL A 115 16.03 3.05 10.86
N PRO A 116 16.50 3.04 9.58
CA PRO A 116 15.72 3.58 8.49
C PRO A 116 14.32 3.00 8.62
N SER A 117 13.36 3.88 8.90
CA SER A 117 11.97 3.49 8.93
C SER A 117 11.71 2.87 7.56
N LEU A 118 11.45 1.56 7.51
CA LEU A 118 10.98 0.90 6.28
C LEU A 118 9.70 1.57 5.75
N ILE A 119 9.05 2.36 6.60
CA ILE A 119 7.98 3.27 6.24
C ILE A 119 8.64 4.57 5.78
N LEU A 120 8.84 4.71 4.47
CA LEU A 120 9.19 5.99 3.86
C LEU A 120 8.17 7.04 4.32
N CYS A 121 8.64 8.26 4.61
CA CYS A 121 7.71 9.37 4.81
C CYS A 121 7.00 9.61 3.47
N CYS A 122 5.76 9.14 3.37
CA CYS A 122 4.98 9.18 2.15
C CYS A 122 4.08 10.41 2.18
N GLN A 123 4.12 11.20 1.12
CA GLN A 123 3.14 12.22 0.86
C GLN A 123 1.96 11.61 0.11
N LEU A 124 0.75 11.96 0.56
CA LEU A 124 -0.47 11.60 -0.13
C LEU A 124 -0.65 12.52 -1.34
N CYS A 125 -0.74 11.93 -2.53
CA CYS A 125 -0.97 12.63 -3.79
C CYS A 125 -2.27 12.12 -4.43
N MET A 126 -3.09 13.07 -4.90
CA MET A 126 -4.32 12.79 -5.64
C MET A 126 -4.29 13.46 -7.00
N SER A 127 -5.08 12.95 -7.94
CA SER A 127 -5.28 13.64 -9.22
C SER A 127 -5.97 14.98 -8.99
N VAL A 128 -5.56 16.01 -9.74
CA VAL A 128 -6.21 17.33 -9.70
C VAL A 128 -7.67 17.25 -10.17
N ARG A 129 -7.98 16.30 -11.05
CA ARG A 129 -9.32 16.08 -11.59
C ARG A 129 -9.91 14.82 -10.98
N ALA A 130 -11.17 14.92 -10.56
CA ALA A 130 -11.95 13.79 -10.08
C ALA A 130 -12.16 12.74 -11.18
N SER A 131 -12.07 11.47 -10.79
CA SER A 131 -12.32 10.33 -11.67
C SER A 131 -13.76 10.35 -12.19
N ARG A 132 -14.72 10.64 -11.32
CA ARG A 132 -16.10 11.00 -11.69
C ARG A 132 -16.43 12.39 -11.16
N LYS A 133 -16.78 13.30 -12.08
CA LYS A 133 -17.05 14.70 -11.75
C LYS A 133 -18.32 14.91 -10.91
N SER A 134 -19.32 14.05 -11.10
CA SER A 134 -20.63 14.17 -10.46
C SER A 134 -21.21 12.78 -10.23
N VAL A 135 -21.30 12.38 -8.97
CA VAL A 135 -21.92 11.12 -8.53
C VAL A 135 -23.02 11.45 -7.53
N LEU A 136 -24.20 10.85 -7.70
CA LEU A 136 -25.32 11.07 -6.79
C LEU A 136 -25.03 10.43 -5.42
N LEU A 137 -25.47 11.05 -4.34
CA LEU A 137 -25.27 10.55 -2.98
C LEU A 137 -25.84 9.14 -2.76
N THR A 138 -26.95 8.79 -3.42
CA THR A 138 -27.50 7.42 -3.35
C THR A 138 -26.60 6.40 -4.07
N SER A 139 -25.99 6.79 -5.18
CA SER A 139 -25.00 5.97 -5.90
C SER A 139 -23.72 5.79 -5.08
N VAL A 140 -23.34 6.76 -4.26
CA VAL A 140 -22.20 6.62 -3.32
C VAL A 140 -22.45 5.51 -2.30
N ILE A 141 -23.69 5.36 -1.81
CA ILE A 141 -24.06 4.29 -0.89
C ILE A 141 -24.08 2.94 -1.60
N ALA A 142 -24.70 2.88 -2.79
CA ALA A 142 -24.89 1.64 -3.54
C ALA A 142 -23.59 1.12 -4.19
N ASP A 143 -22.92 1.98 -4.97
CA ASP A 143 -21.80 1.58 -5.83
C ASP A 143 -20.47 1.55 -5.06
N TYR A 144 -20.27 2.48 -4.13
CA TYR A 144 -19.02 2.62 -3.36
C TYR A 144 -19.11 2.06 -1.94
N ARG A 145 -20.26 1.46 -1.57
CA ARG A 145 -20.51 0.86 -0.25
C ARG A 145 -20.31 1.83 0.92
N ALA A 146 -20.44 3.14 0.69
CA ALA A 146 -20.18 4.18 1.68
C ALA A 146 -21.46 4.53 2.45
N ILE A 147 -21.98 3.55 3.21
CA ILE A 147 -23.30 3.61 3.89
C ILE A 147 -23.41 4.81 4.85
N ASN A 148 -22.34 5.07 5.60
CA ASN A 148 -22.31 6.12 6.62
C ASN A 148 -21.74 7.44 6.10
N PHE A 149 -21.58 7.62 4.79
CA PHE A 149 -20.94 8.82 4.23
C PHE A 149 -21.65 10.11 4.66
N ALA A 150 -22.99 10.15 4.55
CA ALA A 150 -23.76 11.32 4.94
C ALA A 150 -23.61 11.65 6.44
N LEU A 151 -23.69 10.64 7.30
CA LEU A 151 -23.51 10.79 8.75
C LEU A 151 -22.09 11.23 9.11
N ALA A 152 -21.08 10.69 8.43
CA ALA A 152 -19.68 11.06 8.61
C ALA A 152 -19.42 12.51 8.18
N LEU A 153 -20.00 12.94 7.06
CA LEU A 153 -19.89 14.32 6.58
C LEU A 153 -20.56 15.29 7.57
N GLN A 154 -21.79 14.99 8.00
CA GLN A 154 -22.50 15.79 9.02
C GLN A 154 -21.70 15.88 10.32
N SER A 155 -21.16 14.75 10.79
CA SER A 155 -20.30 14.71 11.99
C SER A 155 -19.07 15.60 11.83
N CYS A 156 -18.41 15.54 10.68
CA CYS A 156 -17.25 16.35 10.36
C CYS A 156 -17.59 17.85 10.37
N VAL A 157 -18.69 18.24 9.72
CA VAL A 157 -19.15 19.65 9.71
C VAL A 157 -19.45 20.16 11.11
N ILE A 158 -20.18 19.39 11.93
CA ILE A 158 -20.48 19.75 13.33
C ILE A 158 -19.19 19.90 14.13
N GLN A 159 -18.26 18.97 13.97
CA GLN A 159 -17.01 18.97 14.72
C GLN A 159 -16.08 20.12 14.29
N LEU A 160 -16.12 20.53 13.01
CA LEU A 160 -15.42 21.73 12.53
C LEU A 160 -16.04 23.02 13.09
N GLN A 161 -17.37 23.08 13.20
CA GLN A 161 -18.08 24.23 13.77
C GLN A 161 -17.92 24.32 15.30
N TRP A 162 -17.89 23.18 15.98
CA TRP A 162 -17.78 23.08 17.44
C TRP A 162 -16.78 21.99 17.86
N PRO A 163 -15.48 22.30 17.89
CA PRO A 163 -14.43 21.31 18.16
C PRO A 163 -14.45 20.76 19.59
N MET A 164 -15.16 21.40 20.51
CA MET A 164 -15.28 21.00 21.92
C MET A 164 -16.38 19.95 22.17
N LEU A 165 -17.24 19.69 21.19
CA LEU A 165 -18.34 18.74 21.36
C LEU A 165 -17.83 17.29 21.34
N THR A 166 -18.34 16.49 22.27
CA THR A 166 -18.04 15.06 22.35
C THR A 166 -18.95 14.26 21.41
N ALA A 167 -18.52 13.06 21.01
CA ALA A 167 -19.26 12.21 20.07
C ALA A 167 -20.72 11.92 20.50
N SER A 168 -20.98 11.80 21.81
CA SER A 168 -22.33 11.61 22.35
C SER A 168 -23.24 12.82 22.15
N GLN A 169 -22.68 14.03 22.18
CA GLN A 169 -23.38 15.28 21.98
C GLN A 169 -23.64 15.57 20.50
N ILE A 170 -22.81 15.02 19.59
CA ILE A 170 -22.95 15.16 18.14
C ILE A 170 -24.14 14.34 17.60
N LEU A 171 -24.38 13.14 18.13
CA LEU A 171 -25.41 12.22 17.61
C LEU A 171 -26.83 12.84 17.49
N PRO A 172 -27.35 13.60 18.48
CA PRO A 172 -28.63 14.29 18.36
C PRO A 172 -28.65 15.35 17.23
N LEU A 173 -27.52 16.01 16.98
CA LEU A 173 -27.38 17.11 16.03
C LEU A 173 -27.27 16.64 14.56
N LEU A 174 -26.98 15.36 14.32
CA LEU A 174 -26.85 14.83 12.96
C LEU A 174 -28.14 14.93 12.15
N LYS A 175 -29.30 14.74 12.80
CA LYS A 175 -30.60 14.80 12.13
C LYS A 175 -31.03 16.23 11.75
N THR A 176 -30.44 17.23 12.39
CA THR A 176 -30.81 18.64 12.20
C THR A 176 -30.08 19.32 11.05
N ILE A 177 -28.95 18.76 10.58
CA ILE A 177 -28.13 19.40 9.55
C ILE A 177 -28.29 18.65 8.21
N PRO A 178 -29.09 19.16 7.27
CA PRO A 178 -29.17 18.59 5.94
C PRO A 178 -27.89 18.88 5.13
N ILE A 179 -27.50 17.96 4.26
CA ILE A 179 -26.40 18.16 3.31
C ILE A 179 -26.97 18.97 2.12
N PRO A 180 -26.40 20.14 1.78
CA PRO A 180 -26.99 21.04 0.80
C PRO A 180 -26.77 20.61 -0.66
N PHE A 181 -26.17 19.44 -0.90
CA PHE A 181 -25.87 18.94 -2.24
C PHE A 181 -26.19 17.44 -2.35
N HIS A 182 -26.56 17.04 -3.56
CA HIS A 182 -26.85 15.65 -3.90
C HIS A 182 -25.78 15.01 -4.78
N TRP A 183 -24.86 15.81 -5.31
CA TRP A 183 -23.84 15.40 -6.26
C TRP A 183 -22.47 15.73 -5.71
N LEU A 184 -21.54 14.79 -5.84
CA LEU A 184 -20.17 15.01 -5.40
C LEU A 184 -19.15 14.42 -6.38
N PRO A 185 -17.98 15.07 -6.51
CA PRO A 185 -16.85 14.50 -7.25
C PRO A 185 -16.26 13.33 -6.47
N VAL A 186 -15.99 12.22 -7.15
CA VAL A 186 -15.39 11.01 -6.58
C VAL A 186 -14.04 10.74 -7.24
N TYR A 187 -13.05 10.43 -6.41
CA TYR A 187 -11.71 10.03 -6.81
C TYR A 187 -11.55 8.54 -6.55
N HIS A 188 -11.05 7.79 -7.54
CA HIS A 188 -10.90 6.33 -7.45
C HIS A 188 -9.52 5.89 -6.98
N TRP A 189 -8.51 6.74 -7.07
CA TRP A 189 -7.17 6.39 -6.62
C TRP A 189 -6.56 7.47 -5.73
N ILE A 190 -5.75 7.00 -4.79
CA ILE A 190 -4.84 7.81 -3.99
C ILE A 190 -3.46 7.21 -4.15
N LYS A 191 -2.44 8.04 -4.37
CA LYS A 191 -1.05 7.58 -4.50
C LYS A 191 -0.25 8.05 -3.31
N PHE A 192 0.55 7.15 -2.76
CA PHE A 192 1.58 7.49 -1.79
C PHE A 192 2.88 7.65 -2.55
N VAL A 193 3.34 8.88 -2.59
CA VAL A 193 4.60 9.22 -3.23
C VAL A 193 5.60 9.45 -2.13
N SER A 194 6.77 8.83 -2.25
CA SER A 194 7.89 9.20 -1.41
C SER A 194 9.06 9.64 -2.25
N GLN A 195 9.79 10.58 -1.69
CA GLN A 195 11.08 10.97 -2.19
C GLN A 195 12.07 10.13 -1.39
N ASP A 196 12.55 9.07 -2.00
CA ASP A 196 13.64 8.31 -1.40
C ASP A 196 14.89 9.18 -1.42
N LEU A 197 15.18 9.75 -0.27
CA LEU A 197 16.36 10.58 -0.03
C LEU A 197 17.67 9.81 -0.28
N HIS A 198 17.59 8.47 -0.35
CA HIS A 198 18.69 7.52 -0.53
C HIS A 198 18.70 6.86 -1.92
N SER A 199 17.73 7.15 -2.80
CA SER A 199 17.80 6.70 -4.18
C SER A 199 18.82 7.54 -4.96
N LEU A 200 19.37 6.95 -6.00
CA LEU A 200 20.41 7.55 -6.85
C LEU A 200 19.97 8.86 -7.49
N ASP A 201 18.66 9.01 -7.68
CA ASP A 201 18.02 10.23 -8.12
C ASP A 201 17.29 10.87 -6.94
N ALA A 202 18.02 11.59 -6.08
CA ALA A 202 17.51 12.21 -4.85
C ALA A 202 16.35 13.22 -5.04
N GLY A 203 15.93 13.50 -6.29
CA GLY A 203 14.76 14.31 -6.63
C GLY A 203 13.62 13.52 -7.31
N HIS A 204 13.79 12.22 -7.56
CA HIS A 204 12.76 11.40 -8.18
C HIS A 204 11.74 10.96 -7.14
N ALA A 205 10.53 11.48 -7.29
CA ALA A 205 9.40 11.09 -6.46
C ALA A 205 8.85 9.75 -6.97
N SER A 206 9.11 8.66 -6.25
CA SER A 206 8.64 7.33 -6.60
C SER A 206 7.28 7.07 -5.95
N ILE A 207 6.38 6.42 -6.70
CA ILE A 207 5.11 5.97 -6.15
C ILE A 207 5.41 4.71 -5.33
N VAL A 208 5.29 4.82 -4.01
CA VAL A 208 5.54 3.73 -3.06
C VAL A 208 4.35 2.79 -3.02
N ASP A 209 3.15 3.34 -3.01
CA ASP A 209 1.91 2.57 -2.91
C ASP A 209 0.73 3.35 -3.50
N SER A 210 -0.36 2.66 -3.79
CA SER A 210 -1.59 3.28 -4.28
C SER A 210 -2.82 2.53 -3.80
N ILE A 211 -3.83 3.29 -3.35
CA ILE A 211 -5.13 2.76 -2.95
C ILE A 211 -6.10 2.93 -4.11
N HIS A 212 -6.79 1.84 -4.48
CA HIS A 212 -7.81 1.77 -5.52
C HIS A 212 -9.21 1.56 -4.96
N ILE A 213 -10.17 2.32 -5.49
CA ILE A 213 -11.59 2.33 -5.14
C ILE A 213 -12.38 2.51 -6.44
N ASP A 214 -12.48 1.42 -7.19
CA ASP A 214 -13.17 1.33 -8.47
C ASP A 214 -14.44 0.49 -8.32
N PRO A 215 -15.64 1.09 -8.49
CA PRO A 215 -16.88 0.33 -8.49
C PRO A 215 -16.99 -0.51 -9.77
N LEU A 216 -17.93 -1.45 -9.79
CA LEU A 216 -18.24 -2.22 -10.99
C LEU A 216 -18.53 -1.26 -12.15
N SER A 217 -17.81 -1.42 -13.25
CA SER A 217 -17.94 -0.55 -14.42
C SER A 217 -17.92 -1.38 -15.69
N LYS A 218 -18.32 -0.77 -16.80
CA LYS A 218 -18.16 -1.37 -18.13
C LYS A 218 -17.03 -0.68 -18.86
N ASP A 219 -16.21 -1.47 -19.54
CA ASP A 219 -15.20 -0.97 -20.44
C ASP A 219 -15.81 -0.32 -21.69
N LYS A 220 -14.98 0.36 -22.48
CA LYS A 220 -15.38 0.95 -23.78
C LYS A 220 -16.04 -0.05 -24.73
N TYR A 221 -15.76 -1.34 -24.56
CA TYR A 221 -16.30 -2.44 -25.34
C TYR A 221 -17.52 -3.12 -24.71
N GLY A 222 -18.08 -2.54 -23.64
CA GLY A 222 -19.27 -3.06 -22.94
C GLY A 222 -19.02 -4.28 -22.06
N LYS A 223 -17.76 -4.70 -21.90
CA LYS A 223 -17.37 -5.80 -21.01
C LYS A 223 -17.38 -5.33 -19.56
N ASP A 224 -17.89 -6.16 -18.66
CA ASP A 224 -17.89 -5.87 -17.23
C ASP A 224 -16.46 -5.93 -16.67
N VAL A 225 -16.05 -4.82 -16.05
CA VAL A 225 -14.82 -4.68 -15.28
C VAL A 225 -15.18 -4.92 -13.81
N PRO A 226 -14.57 -5.91 -13.14
CA PRO A 226 -14.86 -6.21 -11.75
C PRO A 226 -14.51 -5.03 -10.85
N ALA A 227 -15.28 -4.84 -9.78
CA ALA A 227 -15.01 -3.81 -8.80
C ALA A 227 -13.71 -4.11 -8.01
N GLN A 228 -12.92 -3.08 -7.73
CA GLN A 228 -11.69 -3.16 -6.94
C GLN A 228 -11.80 -2.21 -5.73
N PHE A 229 -11.67 -2.76 -4.53
CA PHE A 229 -11.70 -1.99 -3.29
C PHE A 229 -10.55 -2.41 -2.38
N ASP A 230 -9.56 -1.52 -2.24
CA ASP A 230 -8.42 -1.76 -1.37
C ASP A 230 -8.77 -1.46 0.09
N THR A 231 -8.25 -2.27 1.01
CA THR A 231 -8.47 -2.11 2.45
C THR A 231 -7.36 -1.25 3.06
N VAL A 232 -7.73 -0.21 3.80
CA VAL A 232 -6.78 0.74 4.39
C VAL A 232 -6.97 0.84 5.90
N LEU A 233 -5.86 0.84 6.63
CA LEU A 233 -5.85 1.09 8.08
C LEU A 233 -5.50 2.55 8.35
N ILE A 234 -6.41 3.27 8.99
CA ILE A 234 -6.21 4.69 9.32
C ILE A 234 -5.94 4.81 10.82
N LYS A 235 -4.77 5.34 11.18
CA LYS A 235 -4.43 5.65 12.58
C LYS A 235 -5.12 6.96 12.98
N CYS A 236 -6.20 6.89 13.74
CA CYS A 236 -6.83 8.08 14.31
C CYS A 236 -6.06 8.54 15.57
N HIS A 237 -5.36 9.67 15.51
CA HIS A 237 -4.74 10.26 16.71
C HIS A 237 -5.79 11.03 17.53
N PRO A 238 -5.87 10.82 18.86
CA PRO A 238 -6.88 11.48 19.70
C PRO A 238 -6.62 12.98 19.95
N ALA A 239 -5.44 13.51 19.63
CA ALA A 239 -5.00 14.86 19.99
C ALA A 239 -4.99 15.86 18.81
N ALA A 240 -5.22 15.41 17.58
CA ALA A 240 -5.42 16.30 16.44
C ALA A 240 -6.92 16.48 16.25
N GLY A 241 -7.42 17.68 16.53
CA GLY A 241 -8.80 18.04 16.24
C GLY A 241 -9.15 17.70 14.79
N VAL A 242 -10.24 16.94 14.65
CA VAL A 242 -11.10 16.92 13.47
C VAL A 242 -10.43 16.55 12.13
N THR A 243 -9.92 15.33 12.05
CA THR A 243 -10.01 14.51 10.82
C THR A 243 -10.13 13.04 11.24
N SER A 244 -11.02 12.80 12.21
CA SER A 244 -11.39 11.44 12.58
C SER A 244 -12.48 10.96 11.65
N VAL A 245 -12.09 10.34 10.53
CA VAL A 245 -12.94 9.28 10.00
C VAL A 245 -12.82 8.15 11.01
N LYS A 246 -13.72 8.10 12.00
CA LYS A 246 -14.06 6.87 12.70
C LYS A 246 -14.69 5.94 11.66
N GLY A 247 -13.85 5.37 10.80
CA GLY A 247 -14.19 4.20 10.04
C GLY A 247 -14.40 3.10 11.07
N THR A 248 -15.64 2.69 11.25
CA THR A 248 -15.89 1.32 11.69
C THR A 248 -15.06 0.43 10.77
N PRO A 249 -14.26 -0.52 11.30
CA PRO A 249 -13.62 -1.49 10.43
C PRO A 249 -14.77 -2.19 9.70
N VAL A 250 -14.93 -1.88 8.41
CA VAL A 250 -15.79 -2.63 7.52
C VAL A 250 -15.04 -3.94 7.28
N ILE A 251 -15.13 -4.80 8.30
CA ILE A 251 -14.90 -6.23 8.15
C ILE A 251 -16.07 -6.70 7.30
N VAL A 252 -15.89 -6.65 5.98
CA VAL A 252 -16.64 -7.55 5.11
C VAL A 252 -15.82 -8.84 5.08
N ALA A 253 -16.01 -9.63 6.13
CA ALA A 253 -15.93 -11.08 5.98
C ALA A 253 -17.23 -11.53 5.29
N PRO A 254 -17.19 -12.62 4.49
CA PRO A 254 -18.36 -13.13 3.75
C PRO A 254 -19.57 -13.41 4.65
#